data_AF-A0A7S2MIE4-F1
#
_entry.id   AF-A0A7S2MIE4-F1
#
_cell.length_a   1.000
_cell.length_b   1.000
_cell.length_c   1.000
_cell.angle_alpha   90.00
_cell.angle_beta   90.00
_cell.angle_gamma   90.00
#
_symmetry.space_group_name_H-M   'P 1'
#
loop_
_entity.id
_entity.type
_entity.pdbx_description
1 polymer ?
#
loop_
_entity_poly.entity_id
_entity_poly.type
_entity_poly.pdbx_seq_one_letter_code
_entity_poly.pdbx_strand_id
1 'polypeptide(L)'
;FLGTMIPYIIYYINDIETHRNEGSKAASQFTKMAIVRWIYAAIVTSLVTPFVYTLEQGENYLIYQVYYIFITELLTPLMTQMMDTGTFYRHAFGPRECTQKRMNMCFQGTEYELSERYTDMTKILFLAVFYAVIYPAGFFFASGIFVAKYWFDKYCLLRTWSPAPRMGPQIAEFSRTYFFPLALAIYAVNAAYTYASFP
;
A
#
# COMPACT_ATOMS: atom_id res chain seq x y z
N PHE A 1 2.28 -12.57 4.42
CA PHE A 1 3.52 -12.71 5.23
C PHE A 1 4.66 -11.85 4.68
N LEU A 2 5.03 -11.94 3.40
CA LEU A 2 6.04 -11.04 2.79
C LEU A 2 5.63 -9.56 2.82
N GLY A 3 4.37 -9.25 2.54
CA GLY A 3 3.84 -7.87 2.50
C GLY A 3 4.03 -7.07 3.80
N THR A 4 3.98 -7.74 4.96
CA THR A 4 4.14 -7.11 6.28
C THR A 4 5.61 -6.99 6.69
N MET A 5 6.51 -7.79 6.12
CA MET A 5 7.95 -7.75 6.44
C MET A 5 8.73 -6.73 5.59
N ILE A 6 8.28 -6.49 4.36
CA ILE A 6 8.86 -5.50 3.44
C ILE A 6 9.06 -4.11 4.09
N PRO A 7 8.07 -3.50 4.79
CA PRO A 7 8.28 -2.20 5.40
C PRO A 7 9.43 -2.22 6.41
N TYR A 8 9.49 -3.22 7.30
CA TYR A 8 10.57 -3.35 8.29
C TYR A 8 11.96 -3.44 7.64
N ILE A 9 12.11 -4.21 6.58
CA ILE A 9 13.39 -4.32 5.86
C ILE A 9 13.79 -2.96 5.27
N ILE A 10 12.83 -2.24 4.68
CA ILE A 10 13.10 -0.93 4.08
C ILE A 10 13.42 0.12 5.14
N TYR A 11 12.77 0.08 6.31
CA TYR A 11 13.13 0.93 7.46
C TYR A 11 14.61 0.74 7.83
N TYR A 12 15.06 -0.51 8.00
CA TYR A 12 16.46 -0.79 8.32
C TYR A 12 17.43 -0.30 7.24
N ILE A 13 17.09 -0.47 5.97
CA ILE A 13 17.92 0.05 4.86
C ILE A 13 17.97 1.58 4.89
N ASN A 14 16.83 2.23 5.17
CA ASN A 14 16.73 3.68 5.16
C ASN A 14 17.44 4.33 6.35
N ASP A 15 17.59 3.62 7.47
CA ASP A 15 18.35 4.09 8.64
C ASP A 15 19.87 4.03 8.44
N ILE A 16 20.36 3.20 7.51
CA ILE A 16 21.78 3.18 7.10
C ILE A 16 22.11 4.38 6.19
N GLU A 17 21.10 4.91 5.48
CA GLU A 17 21.28 6.01 4.54
C GLU A 17 21.28 7.39 5.22
N THR A 18 22.16 8.26 4.75
CA THR A 18 22.21 9.64 5.21
C THR A 18 21.27 10.51 4.38
N HIS A 19 20.29 11.13 5.05
CA HIS A 19 19.33 12.03 4.43
C HIS A 19 19.50 13.44 4.94
N ARG A 20 19.40 14.43 4.05
CA ARG A 20 19.52 15.85 4.42
C ARG A 20 18.32 16.36 5.19
N ASN A 21 17.12 15.89 4.83
CA ASN A 21 15.83 16.31 5.38
C ASN A 21 14.91 15.10 5.59
N GLU A 22 13.99 15.18 6.55
CA GLU A 22 12.95 14.16 6.79
C GLU A 22 12.08 13.88 5.55
N GLY A 23 11.75 14.92 4.76
CA GLY A 23 11.01 14.76 3.51
C GLY A 23 11.76 13.92 2.47
N SER A 24 13.09 14.04 2.40
CA SER A 24 13.94 13.23 1.53
C SER A 24 14.01 11.77 2.02
N LYS A 25 14.10 11.57 3.34
CA LYS A 25 14.06 10.24 3.97
C LYS A 25 12.76 9.52 3.62
N ALA A 26 11.62 10.20 3.76
CA ALA A 26 10.31 9.64 3.45
C ALA A 26 10.09 9.41 1.95
N ALA A 27 10.65 10.26 1.07
CA ALA A 27 10.58 10.05 -0.38
C ALA A 27 11.43 8.85 -0.85
N SER A 28 12.64 8.69 -0.30
CA SER A 28 13.49 7.50 -0.55
C SER A 28 12.77 6.22 -0.14
N GLN A 29 12.18 6.23 1.05
CA GLN A 29 11.41 5.13 1.59
C GLN A 29 10.19 4.77 0.72
N PHE A 30 9.39 5.77 0.36
CA PHE A 30 8.25 5.61 -0.53
C PHE A 30 8.65 4.95 -1.85
N THR A 31 9.74 5.42 -2.47
CA THR A 31 10.20 4.95 -3.78
C THR A 31 10.61 3.47 -3.73
N LYS A 32 11.43 3.09 -2.75
CA LYS A 32 11.87 1.70 -2.58
C LYS A 32 10.70 0.77 -2.31
N MET A 33 9.79 1.20 -1.44
CA MET A 33 8.63 0.39 -1.06
C MET A 33 7.66 0.23 -2.24
N ALA A 34 7.46 1.27 -3.04
CA ALA A 34 6.65 1.21 -4.25
C ALA A 34 7.22 0.21 -5.25
N ILE A 35 8.52 0.28 -5.57
CA ILE A 35 9.16 -0.63 -6.53
C ILE A 35 9.02 -2.09 -6.09
N VAL A 36 9.34 -2.39 -4.82
CA VAL A 36 9.25 -3.77 -4.30
C VAL A 36 7.82 -4.29 -4.35
N ARG A 37 6.85 -3.49 -3.89
CA ARG A 37 5.44 -3.90 -3.87
C ARG A 37 4.84 -4.04 -5.27
N TRP A 38 5.27 -3.23 -6.22
CA TRP A 38 4.86 -3.35 -7.62
C TRP A 38 5.36 -4.62 -8.27
N ILE A 39 6.65 -4.91 -8.12
CA ILE A 39 7.25 -6.14 -8.64
C ILE A 39 6.52 -7.34 -8.05
N TYR A 40 6.31 -7.36 -6.74
CA TYR A 40 5.65 -8.48 -6.07
C TYR A 40 4.16 -8.61 -6.42
N ALA A 41 3.41 -7.51 -6.45
CA ALA A 41 1.96 -7.54 -6.60
C ALA A 41 1.47 -7.73 -8.04
N ALA A 42 2.22 -7.26 -9.04
CA ALA A 42 1.80 -7.33 -10.44
C ALA A 42 2.74 -8.18 -11.31
N ILE A 43 4.06 -8.00 -11.20
CA ILE A 43 5.00 -8.69 -12.11
C ILE A 43 5.15 -10.16 -11.71
N VAL A 44 5.45 -10.44 -10.45
CA VAL A 44 5.61 -11.81 -9.95
C VAL A 44 4.31 -12.59 -10.09
N THR A 45 3.16 -12.00 -9.76
CA THR A 45 1.85 -12.62 -9.95
C THR A 45 1.62 -12.95 -11.42
N SER A 46 1.89 -12.04 -12.35
CA SER A 46 1.79 -12.30 -13.79
C SER A 46 2.76 -13.38 -14.32
N LEU A 47 3.95 -13.52 -13.73
CA LEU A 47 4.93 -14.53 -14.14
C LEU A 47 4.61 -15.92 -13.58
N VAL A 48 4.05 -16.00 -12.38
CA VAL A 48 3.68 -17.26 -11.73
C VAL A 48 2.43 -17.85 -12.35
N THR A 49 1.47 -17.03 -12.79
CA THR A 49 0.28 -17.50 -13.50
C THR A 49 0.46 -17.41 -15.01
N PRO A 50 0.72 -18.51 -15.73
CA PRO A 50 0.88 -18.44 -17.17
C PRO A 50 -0.45 -18.07 -17.85
N PHE A 51 -0.34 -17.29 -18.94
CA PHE A 51 -1.48 -16.79 -19.72
C PHE A 51 -2.42 -17.89 -20.22
N VAL A 52 -1.94 -19.13 -20.35
CA VAL A 52 -2.73 -20.29 -20.78
C VAL A 52 -3.91 -20.57 -19.84
N TYR A 53 -3.78 -20.29 -18.53
CA TYR A 53 -4.86 -20.46 -17.56
C TYR A 53 -5.77 -19.22 -17.42
N THR A 54 -5.76 -18.30 -18.39
CA THR A 54 -6.67 -17.14 -18.36
C THR A 54 -8.13 -17.54 -18.60
N LEU A 55 -8.38 -18.63 -19.34
CA LEU A 55 -9.73 -19.07 -19.76
C LEU A 55 -10.08 -20.53 -19.42
N GLU A 56 -9.15 -21.32 -18.87
CA GLU A 56 -9.40 -22.75 -18.60
C GLU A 56 -10.26 -22.95 -17.34
N GLN A 57 -11.28 -23.81 -17.41
CA GLN A 57 -12.30 -24.06 -16.37
C GLN A 57 -11.77 -24.87 -15.17
N GLY A 58 -10.73 -24.37 -14.50
CA GLY A 58 -10.19 -24.93 -13.24
C GLY A 58 -10.18 -23.90 -12.10
N GLU A 59 -9.81 -24.34 -10.88
CA GLU A 59 -9.73 -23.47 -9.68
C GLU A 59 -8.64 -22.37 -9.76
N ASN A 60 -7.78 -22.39 -10.78
CA ASN A 60 -6.57 -21.55 -10.90
C ASN A 60 -6.66 -20.44 -11.96
N TYR A 61 -7.84 -19.91 -12.25
CA TYR A 61 -7.98 -18.85 -13.26
C TYR A 61 -7.35 -17.53 -12.78
N LEU A 62 -6.60 -16.86 -13.68
CA LEU A 62 -5.85 -15.63 -13.38
C LEU A 62 -6.76 -14.51 -12.84
N ILE A 63 -7.96 -14.37 -13.40
CA ILE A 63 -8.94 -13.37 -12.96
C ILE A 63 -9.37 -13.61 -11.50
N TYR A 64 -9.46 -14.86 -11.05
CA TYR A 64 -9.80 -15.16 -9.65
C TYR A 64 -8.73 -14.69 -8.70
N GLN A 65 -7.47 -14.94 -9.07
CA GLN A 65 -6.33 -14.61 -8.25
C GLN A 65 -6.21 -13.08 -8.14
N VAL A 66 -6.37 -12.37 -9.25
CA VAL A 66 -6.42 -10.90 -9.27
C VAL A 66 -7.60 -10.38 -8.43
N TYR A 67 -8.78 -10.98 -8.54
CA TYR A 67 -9.94 -10.65 -7.69
C TYR A 67 -9.64 -10.85 -6.21
N TYR A 68 -9.04 -11.98 -5.83
CA TYR A 68 -8.61 -12.23 -4.46
C TYR A 68 -7.55 -11.26 -3.97
N ILE A 69 -6.62 -10.84 -4.84
CA ILE A 69 -5.65 -9.79 -4.50
C ILE A 69 -6.40 -8.50 -4.17
N PHE A 70 -7.37 -8.06 -4.98
CA PHE A 70 -8.17 -6.87 -4.66
C PHE A 70 -8.97 -7.01 -3.36
N ILE A 71 -9.60 -8.16 -3.11
CA ILE A 71 -10.35 -8.39 -1.86
C ILE A 71 -9.43 -8.41 -0.64
N THR A 72 -8.26 -9.05 -0.75
CA THR A 72 -7.28 -9.07 0.35
C THR A 72 -6.69 -7.69 0.59
N GLU A 73 -6.48 -6.88 -0.45
CA GLU A 73 -6.05 -5.48 -0.34
C GLU A 73 -7.14 -4.55 0.18
N LEU A 74 -8.42 -4.90 0.02
CA LEU A 74 -9.51 -4.20 0.67
C LEU A 74 -9.54 -4.56 2.17
N LEU A 75 -9.57 -5.84 2.51
CA LEU A 75 -9.84 -6.28 3.87
C LEU A 75 -8.63 -6.14 4.79
N THR A 76 -7.45 -6.60 4.36
CA THR A 76 -6.27 -6.69 5.23
C THR A 76 -5.89 -5.35 5.85
N PRO A 77 -5.71 -4.26 5.08
CA PRO A 77 -5.27 -3.02 5.68
C PRO A 77 -6.37 -2.32 6.49
N LEU A 78 -7.65 -2.52 6.18
CA LEU A 78 -8.74 -1.99 6.99
C LEU A 78 -8.80 -2.70 8.34
N MET A 79 -8.67 -4.03 8.34
CA MET A 79 -8.63 -4.82 9.56
C MET A 79 -7.41 -4.47 10.42
N THR A 80 -6.22 -4.29 9.83
CA THR A 80 -5.04 -3.88 10.60
C THR A 80 -5.16 -2.45 11.15
N GLN A 81 -5.80 -1.53 10.42
CA GLN A 81 -6.10 -0.19 10.92
C GLN A 81 -7.13 -0.20 12.06
N MET A 82 -8.11 -1.10 12.03
CA MET A 82 -9.06 -1.26 13.14
C MET A 82 -8.41 -1.89 14.37
N MET A 83 -7.47 -2.82 14.16
CA MET A 83 -6.66 -3.45 15.21
C MET A 83 -5.44 -2.60 15.60
N ASP A 84 -5.58 -1.27 15.54
CA ASP A 84 -4.48 -0.34 15.81
C ASP A 84 -3.84 -0.62 17.17
N THR A 85 -2.53 -0.85 17.16
CA THR A 85 -1.74 -1.13 18.35
C THR A 85 -1.84 0.04 19.34
N GLY A 86 -1.99 1.28 18.88
CA GLY A 86 -2.14 2.45 19.74
C GLY A 86 -3.41 2.42 20.59
N THR A 87 -4.53 1.96 20.00
CA THR A 87 -5.78 1.78 20.75
C THR A 87 -5.64 0.69 21.80
N PHE A 88 -4.93 -0.39 21.46
CA PHE A 88 -4.64 -1.48 22.38
C PHE A 88 -3.78 -1.00 23.56
N TYR A 89 -2.69 -0.26 23.31
CA TYR A 89 -1.84 0.31 24.37
C TYR A 89 -2.62 1.23 25.30
N ARG A 90 -3.51 2.07 24.75
CA ARG A 90 -4.33 3.00 25.52
C ARG A 90 -5.26 2.28 26.51
N HIS A 91 -5.93 1.22 26.09
CA HIS A 91 -6.96 0.55 26.89
C HIS A 91 -6.41 -0.60 27.74
N ALA A 92 -5.41 -1.34 27.26
CA ALA A 92 -4.87 -2.51 27.95
C ALA A 92 -3.72 -2.18 28.90
N PHE A 93 -2.82 -1.27 28.52
CA PHE A 93 -1.63 -0.94 29.31
C PHE A 93 -1.76 0.40 30.05
N GLY A 94 -2.50 1.38 29.50
CA GLY A 94 -2.72 2.68 30.13
C GLY A 94 -3.15 2.60 31.61
N PRO A 95 -4.20 1.84 31.98
CA PRO A 95 -4.67 1.74 33.36
C PRO A 95 -3.74 0.98 34.32
N ARG A 96 -2.73 0.27 33.78
CA ARG A 96 -1.83 -0.60 34.55
C ARG A 96 -0.50 0.06 34.88
N GLU A 97 -0.26 1.27 34.38
CA GLU A 97 1.00 1.99 34.61
C GLU A 97 1.04 2.65 35.99
N CYS A 98 2.15 2.46 36.71
CA CYS A 98 2.33 2.98 38.07
C CYS A 98 2.61 4.49 38.11
N THR A 99 3.14 5.06 37.04
CA THR A 99 3.56 6.48 36.99
C THR A 99 2.75 7.24 35.95
N GLN A 100 2.25 8.44 36.31
CA GLN A 100 1.50 9.32 35.42
C GLN A 100 2.23 9.60 34.10
N LYS A 101 3.56 9.77 34.14
CA LYS A 101 4.38 9.97 32.94
C LYS A 101 4.30 8.78 31.98
N ARG A 102 4.32 7.55 32.50
CA ARG A 102 4.21 6.32 31.70
C ARG A 102 2.82 6.12 31.15
N MET A 103 1.80 6.37 31.98
CA MET A 103 0.42 6.38 31.52
C MET A 103 0.26 7.36 30.34
N ASN A 104 0.74 8.59 30.45
CA ASN A 104 0.67 9.58 29.36
C ASN A 104 1.38 9.12 28.07
N MET A 105 2.47 8.34 28.16
CA MET A 105 3.15 7.77 26.99
C MET A 105 2.24 6.77 26.25
N CYS A 106 1.44 5.97 26.96
CA CYS A 106 0.46 5.07 26.35
C CYS A 106 -0.67 5.81 25.59
N PHE A 107 -0.87 7.11 25.84
CA PHE A 107 -1.88 7.92 25.15
C PHE A 107 -1.35 8.68 23.92
N GLN A 108 -0.04 8.64 23.62
CA GLN A 108 0.59 9.41 22.53
C GLN A 108 0.07 9.05 21.13
N GLY A 109 -0.63 7.92 20.97
CA GLY A 109 -1.16 7.46 19.68
C GLY A 109 -0.06 6.80 18.83
N THR A 110 -0.47 6.02 17.83
CA THR A 110 0.46 5.39 16.90
C THR A 110 1.03 6.41 15.92
N GLU A 111 2.32 6.25 15.62
CA GLU A 111 3.00 7.11 14.65
C GLU A 111 2.45 6.86 13.25
N TYR A 112 2.11 7.96 12.58
CA TYR A 112 1.54 7.96 11.25
C TYR A 112 2.63 8.23 10.22
N GLU A 113 2.96 7.22 9.41
CA GLU A 113 3.93 7.40 8.33
C GLU A 113 3.26 7.58 6.96
N LEU A 114 3.52 8.74 6.36
CA LEU A 114 2.94 9.13 5.08
C LEU A 114 3.49 8.28 3.93
N SER A 115 4.75 7.86 3.99
CA SER A 115 5.42 7.10 2.93
C SER A 115 4.68 5.78 2.65
N GLU A 116 4.36 5.01 3.70
CA GLU A 116 3.69 3.72 3.60
C GLU A 116 2.26 3.86 3.04
N ARG A 117 1.52 4.91 3.44
CA ARG A 117 0.17 5.17 2.93
C ARG A 117 0.16 5.52 1.46
N TYR A 118 1.08 6.38 1.03
CA TYR A 118 1.25 6.66 -0.39
C TYR A 118 1.63 5.40 -1.15
N THR A 119 2.51 4.55 -0.60
CA THR A 119 2.87 3.29 -1.24
C THR A 119 1.69 2.31 -1.35
N ASP A 120 0.83 2.22 -0.34
CA ASP A 120 -0.39 1.42 -0.41
C ASP A 120 -1.30 1.89 -1.54
N MET A 121 -1.55 3.20 -1.61
CA MET A 121 -2.43 3.79 -2.63
C MET A 121 -1.89 3.55 -4.04
N THR A 122 -0.59 3.77 -4.21
CA THR A 122 0.08 3.59 -5.48
C THR A 122 0.14 2.14 -5.94
N LYS A 123 0.32 1.19 -5.03
CA LYS A 123 0.24 -0.24 -5.34
C LYS A 123 -1.15 -0.61 -5.90
N ILE A 124 -2.23 -0.17 -5.24
CA ILE A 124 -3.60 -0.46 -5.70
C ILE A 124 -3.87 0.15 -7.07
N LEU A 125 -3.43 1.40 -7.29
CA LEU A 125 -3.58 2.07 -8.58
C LEU A 125 -2.82 1.35 -9.67
N PHE A 126 -1.57 0.96 -9.40
CA PHE A 126 -0.74 0.24 -10.35
C PHE A 126 -1.34 -1.12 -10.71
N LEU A 127 -1.84 -1.86 -9.71
CA LEU A 127 -2.50 -3.14 -9.93
C LEU A 127 -3.74 -2.99 -10.83
N ALA A 128 -4.58 -1.98 -10.56
CA ALA A 128 -5.78 -1.70 -11.36
C ALA A 128 -5.44 -1.34 -12.80
N VAL A 129 -4.44 -0.47 -12.99
CA VAL A 129 -3.97 -0.05 -14.31
C VAL A 129 -3.31 -1.22 -15.04
N PHE A 130 -2.46 -2.02 -14.38
CA PHE A 130 -1.77 -3.15 -14.99
C PHE A 130 -2.73 -4.24 -15.49
N TYR A 131 -3.75 -4.58 -14.70
CA TYR A 131 -4.73 -5.61 -15.06
C TYR A 131 -5.96 -5.08 -15.81
N ALA A 132 -6.03 -3.77 -16.09
CA ALA A 132 -7.20 -3.15 -16.73
C ALA A 132 -7.57 -3.76 -18.09
N VAL A 133 -6.59 -4.23 -18.86
CA VAL A 133 -6.79 -4.82 -20.19
C VAL A 133 -7.54 -6.14 -20.11
N ILE A 134 -7.23 -6.95 -19.10
CA ILE A 134 -7.80 -8.30 -18.91
C ILE A 134 -9.05 -8.24 -18.02
N TYR A 135 -9.05 -7.36 -17.02
CA TYR A 135 -10.09 -7.22 -16.01
C TYR A 135 -10.44 -5.74 -15.77
N PRO A 136 -11.22 -5.11 -16.66
CA PRO A 136 -11.58 -3.69 -16.53
C PRO A 136 -12.43 -3.41 -15.28
N ALA A 137 -13.12 -4.44 -14.75
CA ALA A 137 -13.86 -4.32 -13.50
C ALA A 137 -12.94 -4.02 -12.29
N GLY A 138 -11.64 -4.27 -12.40
CA GLY A 138 -10.63 -3.92 -11.38
C GLY A 138 -10.62 -2.43 -11.02
N PHE A 139 -11.02 -1.52 -11.93
CA PHE A 139 -11.15 -0.10 -11.60
C PHE A 139 -12.27 0.19 -10.60
N PHE A 140 -13.38 -0.55 -10.66
CA PHE A 140 -14.46 -0.41 -9.67
C PHE A 140 -14.01 -0.89 -8.29
N PHE A 141 -13.25 -1.98 -8.24
CA PHE A 141 -12.64 -2.44 -6.98
C PHE A 141 -11.66 -1.41 -6.43
N ALA A 142 -10.75 -0.89 -7.25
CA ALA A 142 -9.79 0.14 -6.83
C ALA A 142 -10.50 1.41 -6.32
N SER A 143 -11.55 1.87 -7.01
CA SER A 143 -12.37 3.00 -6.57
C SER A 143 -13.02 2.72 -5.21
N GLY A 144 -13.66 1.55 -5.03
CA GLY A 144 -14.25 1.14 -3.75
C GLY A 144 -13.23 1.06 -2.62
N ILE A 145 -12.02 0.54 -2.89
CA ILE A 145 -10.92 0.50 -1.94
C ILE A 145 -10.50 1.91 -1.54
N PHE A 146 -10.35 2.85 -2.48
CA PHE A 146 -9.99 4.23 -2.16
C PHE A 146 -11.06 4.95 -1.32
N VAL A 147 -12.35 4.70 -1.60
CA VAL A 147 -13.45 5.26 -0.78
C VAL A 147 -13.40 4.71 0.64
N ALA A 148 -13.25 3.39 0.80
CA ALA A 148 -13.14 2.78 2.11
C ALA A 148 -11.91 3.33 2.86
N LYS A 149 -10.74 3.31 2.23
CA LYS A 149 -9.49 3.85 2.77
C LYS A 149 -9.63 5.30 3.22
N TYR A 150 -10.27 6.14 2.42
CA TYR A 150 -10.52 7.54 2.77
C TYR A 150 -11.29 7.68 4.10
N TRP A 151 -12.37 6.92 4.29
CA TRP A 151 -13.18 7.00 5.51
C TRP A 151 -12.45 6.45 6.73
N PHE A 152 -11.74 5.33 6.59
CA PHE A 152 -10.98 4.73 7.68
C PHE A 152 -9.77 5.57 8.07
N ASP A 153 -8.98 6.05 7.10
CA ASP A 153 -7.84 6.93 7.37
C ASP A 153 -8.31 8.25 8.01
N LYS A 154 -9.45 8.81 7.57
CA LYS A 154 -10.06 9.98 8.19
C LYS A 154 -10.45 9.72 9.65
N TYR A 155 -11.03 8.55 9.93
CA TYR A 155 -11.39 8.17 11.30
C TYR A 155 -10.14 8.05 12.20
N CYS A 156 -9.11 7.34 11.73
CA CYS A 156 -7.88 7.12 12.49
C CYS A 156 -7.11 8.43 12.73
N LEU A 157 -7.01 9.30 11.72
CA LEU A 157 -6.32 10.59 11.83
C LEU A 157 -6.97 11.53 12.86
N LEU A 158 -8.29 11.46 13.02
CA LEU A 158 -9.02 12.33 13.95
C LEU A 158 -9.07 11.81 15.40
N ARG A 159 -8.84 10.51 15.64
CA ARG A 159 -9.10 9.89 16.96
C ARG A 159 -7.97 9.06 17.54
N THR A 160 -7.18 8.40 16.71
CA THR A 160 -6.24 7.36 17.16
C THR A 160 -4.78 7.75 16.94
N TRP A 161 -4.47 8.29 15.77
CA TRP A 161 -3.10 8.57 15.37
C TRP A 161 -2.54 9.83 16.02
N SER A 162 -1.22 9.82 16.22
CA SER A 162 -0.50 11.00 16.64
C SER A 162 -0.44 12.02 15.50
N PRO A 163 -0.28 13.33 15.81
CA PRO A 163 -0.09 14.35 14.79
C PRO A 163 1.07 13.99 13.87
N ALA A 164 0.80 13.92 12.56
CA ALA A 164 1.82 13.62 11.57
C ALA A 164 3.00 14.61 11.69
N PRO A 165 4.26 14.15 11.52
CA PRO A 165 5.38 15.07 11.41
C PRO A 165 5.14 16.03 10.25
N ARG A 166 5.56 17.29 10.39
CA ARG A 166 5.39 18.33 9.37
C ARG A 166 6.27 18.02 8.14
N MET A 167 5.82 17.08 7.32
CA MET A 167 6.45 16.75 6.05
C MET A 167 5.93 17.70 4.96
N GLY A 168 6.83 18.19 4.11
CA GLY A 168 6.47 19.03 2.97
C GLY A 168 5.74 18.25 1.88
N PRO A 169 5.21 18.93 0.84
CA PRO A 169 4.46 18.32 -0.27
C PRO A 169 5.31 17.45 -1.22
N GLN A 170 6.58 17.21 -0.89
CA GLN A 170 7.58 16.57 -1.75
C GLN A 170 7.17 15.17 -2.20
N ILE A 171 6.56 14.37 -1.32
CA ILE A 171 6.12 13.01 -1.64
C ILE A 171 4.99 13.03 -2.68
N ALA A 172 4.03 13.95 -2.52
CA ALA A 172 2.92 14.11 -3.44
C ALA A 172 3.40 14.59 -4.82
N GLU A 173 4.35 15.53 -4.85
CA GLU A 173 4.95 16.02 -6.09
C GLU A 173 5.73 14.92 -6.80
N PHE A 174 6.53 14.14 -6.06
CA PHE A 174 7.29 13.01 -6.62
C PHE A 174 6.36 11.95 -7.21
N SER A 175 5.29 11.59 -6.49
CA SER A 175 4.26 10.68 -7.00
C SER A 175 3.60 11.24 -8.28
N ARG A 176 3.21 12.51 -8.30
CA ARG A 176 2.60 13.08 -9.50
C ARG A 176 3.53 13.04 -10.72
N THR A 177 4.80 13.42 -10.52
CA THR A 177 5.75 13.64 -11.61
C THR A 177 6.33 12.34 -12.18
N TYR A 178 6.61 11.34 -11.34
CA TYR A 178 7.29 10.13 -11.79
C TYR A 178 6.36 8.91 -11.82
N PHE A 179 5.48 8.80 -10.84
CA PHE A 179 4.75 7.56 -10.62
C PHE A 179 3.60 7.34 -11.62
N PHE A 180 2.73 8.34 -11.81
CA PHE A 180 1.63 8.23 -12.77
C PHE A 180 2.09 8.03 -14.22
N PRO A 181 3.06 8.78 -14.77
CA PRO A 181 3.50 8.56 -16.14
C PRO A 181 4.16 7.19 -16.32
N LEU A 182 4.89 6.69 -15.31
CA LEU A 182 5.49 5.36 -15.37
C LEU A 182 4.42 4.26 -15.35
N ALA A 183 3.40 4.37 -14.48
CA ALA A 183 2.28 3.43 -14.46
C ALA A 183 1.53 3.40 -15.81
N LEU A 184 1.32 4.57 -16.43
CA LEU A 184 0.70 4.68 -17.75
C LEU A 184 1.58 4.09 -18.87
N ALA A 185 2.90 4.29 -18.80
CA ALA A 185 3.83 3.69 -19.76
C ALA A 185 3.81 2.16 -19.68
N ILE A 186 3.83 1.59 -18.47
CA ILE A 186 3.72 0.14 -18.27
C ILE A 186 2.38 -0.38 -18.77
N TYR A 187 1.28 0.34 -18.53
CA TYR A 187 -0.02 -0.01 -19.09
C TYR A 187 -0.03 -0.05 -20.61
N ALA A 188 0.53 0.96 -21.27
CA ALA A 188 0.59 1.01 -22.72
C ALA A 188 1.36 -0.19 -23.29
N VAL A 189 2.47 -0.57 -22.64
CA VAL A 189 3.25 -1.76 -23.02
C VAL A 189 2.45 -3.05 -22.80
N ASN A 190 1.79 -3.20 -21.65
CA ASN A 190 1.01 -4.40 -21.34
C ASN A 190 -0.21 -4.55 -22.27
N ALA A 191 -0.91 -3.44 -22.54
CA ALA A 191 -1.98 -3.40 -23.53
C ALA A 191 -1.49 -3.79 -24.91
N ALA A 192 -0.39 -3.20 -25.39
CA ALA A 192 0.18 -3.55 -26.69
C ALA A 192 0.57 -5.03 -26.76
N TYR A 193 1.20 -5.57 -25.71
CA TYR A 193 1.58 -6.98 -25.63
C TYR A 193 0.36 -7.91 -25.67
N THR A 194 -0.65 -7.63 -24.84
CA THR A 194 -1.86 -8.45 -24.73
C THR A 194 -2.66 -8.47 -26.04
N TYR A 195 -2.80 -7.31 -26.70
CA TYR A 195 -3.47 -7.23 -28.00
C TYR A 195 -2.65 -7.87 -29.13
N ALA A 196 -1.32 -7.78 -29.10
CA ALA A 196 -0.45 -8.43 -30.08
C ALA A 196 -0.39 -9.95 -29.92
N SER A 197 -0.59 -10.47 -28.70
CA SER A 197 -0.67 -11.91 -28.41
C SER A 197 -2.07 -12.51 -28.61
N PHE A 198 -3.06 -11.68 -28.96
CA PHE A 198 -4.42 -12.15 -29.21
C PHE A 198 -4.45 -12.90 -30.57
N PRO A 199 -4.99 -14.13 -30.63
CA PRO A 199 -5.07 -14.89 -31.88
C PRO A 199 -6.02 -14.27 -32.92
#